data_AF-A0A7C3GAW3-F1
#
_entry.id   AF-A0A7C3GAW3-F1
#
_cell.length_a   1.000
_cell.length_b   1.000
_cell.length_c   1.000
_cell.angle_alpha   90.00
_cell.angle_beta   90.00
_cell.angle_gamma   90.00
#
_symmetry.space_group_name_H-M   'P 1'
#
loop_
_entity.id
_entity.type
_entity.pdbx_description
1 polymer ?
#
loop_
_entity_poly.entity_id
_entity_poly.type
_entity_poly.pdbx_seq_one_letter_code
_entity_poly.pdbx_strand_id
1 'polypeptide(L)'
;MRGYGETDKPEGIQAYDMEHLVADMTGLLDALELEKAVIVGHDWGGVIIWPMALMHPDRVERVISLNIPFHGHARERPTESFKKLPDGRFNYILYFQEPGRAEADIEPDITGWLNQTLRNIAVQQEWITDETIKVFADAFEKGGITGPINYYRNVDRNWELTAHLDGTQITVPSLMISAEGDPILKPETTQGMEAVVPNLTRHLVRDCGHWTQQEQPDEVNSVMVEFLADLK
;
A
#
# COMPACT_ATOMS: atom_id res chain seq x y z
N MET A 1 7.30 -5.28 -7.15
CA MET A 1 5.91 -5.40 -7.63
C MET A 1 5.86 -5.09 -9.11
N ARG A 2 4.97 -5.72 -9.88
CA ARG A 2 4.83 -5.45 -11.33
C ARG A 2 4.71 -3.95 -11.64
N GLY A 3 5.37 -3.51 -12.70
CA GLY A 3 5.43 -2.09 -13.09
C GLY A 3 6.45 -1.23 -12.35
N TYR A 4 7.11 -1.73 -11.30
CA TYR A 4 8.11 -0.96 -10.56
C TYR A 4 9.54 -1.42 -10.86
N GLY A 5 10.46 -0.46 -10.93
CA GLY A 5 11.91 -0.71 -11.01
C GLY A 5 12.28 -1.69 -12.11
N GLU A 6 12.94 -2.79 -11.74
CA GLU A 6 13.40 -3.82 -12.68
C GLU A 6 12.39 -4.96 -12.92
N THR A 7 11.24 -4.97 -12.23
CA THR A 7 10.18 -5.95 -12.49
C THR A 7 9.48 -5.68 -13.82
N ASP A 8 8.93 -6.71 -14.46
CA ASP A 8 8.16 -6.58 -15.70
C ASP A 8 7.11 -5.46 -15.65
N LYS A 9 6.86 -4.84 -16.80
CA LYS A 9 5.83 -3.80 -17.00
C LYS A 9 4.79 -4.29 -18.02
N PRO A 10 3.88 -5.19 -17.64
CA PRO A 10 2.85 -5.69 -18.54
C PRO A 10 2.02 -4.54 -19.14
N GLU A 11 1.66 -4.67 -20.42
CA GLU A 11 0.81 -3.68 -21.07
C GLU A 11 -0.65 -3.75 -20.58
N GLY A 12 -1.32 -2.59 -20.58
CA GLY A 12 -2.74 -2.47 -20.26
C GLY A 12 -3.02 -2.26 -18.78
N ILE A 13 -4.02 -1.42 -18.49
CA ILE A 13 -4.42 -1.07 -17.11
C ILE A 13 -4.81 -2.32 -16.32
N GLN A 14 -5.57 -3.24 -16.93
CA GLN A 14 -6.11 -4.42 -16.25
C GLN A 14 -5.03 -5.41 -15.77
N ALA A 15 -3.81 -5.33 -16.32
CA ALA A 15 -2.71 -6.16 -15.86
C ALA A 15 -2.19 -5.78 -14.46
N TYR A 16 -2.78 -4.76 -13.83
CA TYR A 16 -2.44 -4.25 -12.50
C TYR A 16 -3.63 -4.37 -11.52
N ASP A 17 -4.61 -5.21 -11.83
CA ASP A 17 -5.74 -5.47 -10.91
C ASP A 17 -5.35 -6.40 -9.75
N MET A 18 -6.22 -6.48 -8.74
CA MET A 18 -5.91 -7.14 -7.48
C MET A 18 -5.60 -8.63 -7.64
N GLU A 19 -6.26 -9.33 -8.57
CA GLU A 19 -6.00 -10.75 -8.83
C GLU A 19 -4.55 -10.96 -9.31
N HIS A 20 -4.09 -10.12 -10.23
CA HIS A 20 -2.72 -10.15 -10.72
C HIS A 20 -1.69 -9.80 -9.65
N LEU A 21 -1.98 -8.80 -8.82
CA LEU A 21 -1.06 -8.36 -7.75
C LEU A 21 -0.92 -9.42 -6.66
N VAL A 22 -2.02 -10.06 -6.27
CA VAL A 22 -2.02 -11.16 -5.31
C VAL A 22 -1.36 -12.40 -5.91
N ALA A 23 -1.59 -12.69 -7.20
CA ALA A 23 -0.94 -13.80 -7.91
C ALA A 23 0.59 -13.64 -7.97
N ASP A 24 1.12 -12.43 -8.12
CA ASP A 24 2.57 -12.20 -8.03
C ASP A 24 3.11 -12.54 -6.65
N MET A 25 2.38 -12.19 -5.59
CA MET A 25 2.79 -12.44 -4.22
C MET A 25 2.81 -13.95 -3.91
N THR A 26 1.77 -14.68 -4.30
CA THR A 26 1.73 -16.15 -4.11
C THR A 26 2.72 -16.86 -5.04
N GLY A 27 2.87 -16.39 -6.27
CA GLY A 27 3.87 -16.90 -7.21
C GLY A 27 5.32 -16.69 -6.74
N LEU A 28 5.60 -15.59 -6.03
CA LEU A 28 6.90 -15.38 -5.38
C LEU A 28 7.14 -16.41 -4.28
N LEU A 29 6.12 -16.73 -3.46
CA LEU A 29 6.24 -17.78 -2.45
C LEU A 29 6.51 -19.15 -3.12
N ASP A 30 5.82 -19.46 -4.21
CA ASP A 30 6.05 -20.70 -4.97
C ASP A 30 7.49 -20.78 -5.52
N ALA A 31 7.99 -19.68 -6.10
CA ALA A 31 9.35 -19.60 -6.63
C ALA A 31 10.45 -19.72 -5.56
N LEU A 32 10.13 -19.32 -4.32
CA LEU A 32 11.00 -19.47 -3.15
C LEU A 32 10.79 -20.81 -2.41
N GLU A 33 9.88 -21.66 -2.90
CA GLU A 33 9.49 -22.93 -2.26
C GLU A 33 8.98 -22.73 -0.82
N LEU A 34 8.28 -21.62 -0.57
CA LEU A 34 7.68 -21.29 0.72
C LEU A 34 6.18 -21.60 0.71
N GLU A 35 5.75 -22.44 1.65
CA GLU A 35 4.32 -22.73 1.84
C GLU A 35 3.57 -21.49 2.33
N LYS A 36 4.15 -20.76 3.28
CA LYS A 36 3.55 -19.58 3.91
C LYS A 36 4.61 -18.59 4.36
N ALA A 37 4.23 -17.32 4.51
CA ALA A 37 5.13 -16.28 5.02
C ALA A 37 4.39 -15.21 5.85
N VAL A 38 5.17 -14.48 6.65
CA VAL A 38 4.73 -13.20 7.21
C VAL A 38 4.80 -12.16 6.10
N ILE A 39 3.68 -11.47 5.85
CA ILE A 39 3.61 -10.49 4.77
C ILE A 39 3.50 -9.09 5.37
N VAL A 40 4.43 -8.22 4.96
CA VAL A 40 4.50 -6.82 5.38
C VAL A 40 4.22 -5.92 4.19
N GLY A 41 3.39 -4.89 4.35
CA GLY A 41 3.07 -3.96 3.27
C GLY A 41 2.82 -2.54 3.76
N HIS A 42 3.30 -1.58 2.98
CA HIS A 42 3.14 -0.14 3.18
C HIS A 42 2.44 0.46 1.95
N ASP A 43 1.57 1.45 2.15
CA ASP A 43 0.80 2.11 1.07
C ASP A 43 0.12 1.09 0.13
N TRP A 44 0.38 1.09 -1.18
CA TRP A 44 -0.17 0.06 -2.08
C TRP A 44 0.18 -1.37 -1.69
N GLY A 45 1.34 -1.59 -1.06
CA GLY A 45 1.64 -2.87 -0.43
C GLY A 45 0.58 -3.23 0.61
N GLY A 46 0.22 -2.30 1.49
CA GLY A 46 -0.88 -2.48 2.46
C GLY A 46 -2.22 -2.78 1.77
N VAL A 47 -2.52 -2.10 0.66
CA VAL A 47 -3.75 -2.35 -0.14
C VAL A 47 -3.79 -3.77 -0.71
N ILE A 48 -2.64 -4.40 -0.96
CA ILE A 48 -2.52 -5.72 -1.59
C ILE A 48 -2.51 -6.85 -0.54
N ILE A 49 -1.82 -6.66 0.59
CA ILE A 49 -1.65 -7.73 1.58
C ILE A 49 -2.97 -8.09 2.28
N TRP A 50 -3.90 -7.14 2.44
CA TRP A 50 -5.20 -7.43 3.05
C TRP A 50 -6.06 -8.36 2.17
N PRO A 51 -6.29 -8.07 0.86
CA PRO A 51 -6.89 -9.04 -0.06
C PRO A 51 -6.12 -10.36 -0.14
N MET A 52 -4.78 -10.35 -0.14
CA MET A 52 -4.01 -11.60 -0.14
C MET A 52 -4.37 -12.50 1.05
N ALA A 53 -4.50 -11.92 2.25
CA ALA A 53 -4.87 -12.68 3.45
C ALA A 53 -6.32 -13.18 3.43
N LEU A 54 -7.20 -12.59 2.62
CA LEU A 54 -8.56 -13.08 2.39
C LEU A 54 -8.62 -14.17 1.32
N MET A 55 -7.89 -14.00 0.23
CA MET A 55 -7.91 -14.90 -0.92
C MET A 55 -7.07 -16.17 -0.68
N HIS A 56 -5.98 -16.04 0.06
CA HIS A 56 -5.00 -17.09 0.31
C HIS A 56 -4.58 -17.13 1.79
N PRO A 57 -5.52 -17.30 2.74
CA PRO A 57 -5.19 -17.35 4.17
C PRO A 57 -4.24 -18.51 4.52
N ASP A 58 -4.22 -19.58 3.71
CA ASP A 58 -3.30 -20.71 3.84
C ASP A 58 -1.84 -20.36 3.49
N ARG A 59 -1.62 -19.27 2.75
CA ARG A 59 -0.29 -18.79 2.34
C ARG A 59 0.25 -17.67 3.24
N VAL A 60 -0.53 -17.21 4.21
CA VAL A 60 -0.19 -16.07 5.07
C VAL A 60 -0.12 -16.51 6.53
N GLU A 61 1.07 -16.40 7.12
CA GLU A 61 1.28 -16.70 8.54
C GLU A 61 0.80 -15.55 9.42
N ARG A 62 1.18 -14.31 9.07
CA ARG A 62 0.78 -13.06 9.73
C ARG A 62 0.79 -11.91 8.73
N VAL A 63 0.02 -10.87 9.03
CA VAL A 63 0.01 -9.62 8.27
C VAL A 63 0.56 -8.47 9.10
N ILE A 64 1.41 -7.63 8.50
CA ILE A 64 1.82 -6.35 9.09
C ILE A 64 1.54 -5.24 8.08
N SER A 65 0.58 -4.39 8.38
CA SER A 65 0.25 -3.22 7.54
C SER A 65 0.83 -1.95 8.14
N LEU A 66 1.55 -1.20 7.31
CA LEU A 66 2.03 0.15 7.61
C LEU A 66 1.08 1.15 6.95
N ASN A 67 0.43 1.96 7.78
CA ASN A 67 -0.50 3.06 7.50
C ASN A 67 -1.85 2.69 6.89
N ILE A 68 -1.98 1.58 6.18
CA ILE A 68 -3.19 1.26 5.41
C ILE A 68 -4.16 0.41 6.25
N PRO A 69 -5.30 0.98 6.70
CA PRO A 69 -6.32 0.20 7.39
C PRO A 69 -7.12 -0.66 6.42
N PHE A 70 -7.87 -1.62 6.97
CA PHE A 70 -8.79 -2.47 6.21
C PHE A 70 -10.16 -2.53 6.87
N HIS A 71 -11.21 -2.21 6.11
CA HIS A 71 -12.60 -2.16 6.59
C HIS A 71 -13.53 -3.12 5.84
N GLY A 72 -12.96 -4.10 5.13
CA GLY A 72 -13.74 -4.99 4.27
C GLY A 72 -14.13 -4.34 2.94
N HIS A 73 -15.10 -4.94 2.27
CA HIS A 73 -15.60 -4.48 0.98
C HIS A 73 -16.45 -3.21 1.16
N ALA A 74 -16.12 -2.14 0.42
CA ALA A 74 -16.82 -0.88 0.53
C ALA A 74 -18.24 -0.97 -0.04
N ARG A 75 -19.21 -0.28 0.58
CA ARG A 75 -20.61 -0.26 0.11
C ARG A 75 -20.79 0.40 -1.26
N GLU A 76 -19.87 1.27 -1.63
CA GLU A 76 -19.91 2.04 -2.87
C GLU A 76 -18.55 1.95 -3.55
N ARG A 77 -18.55 2.14 -4.88
CA ARG A 77 -17.32 2.27 -5.67
C ARG A 77 -16.35 3.28 -5.03
N PRO A 78 -15.06 2.92 -4.89
CA PRO A 78 -14.05 3.80 -4.32
C PRO A 78 -14.02 5.20 -4.93
N THR A 79 -14.04 5.33 -6.26
CA THR A 79 -13.97 6.67 -6.89
C THR A 79 -15.18 7.55 -6.57
N GLU A 80 -16.37 6.97 -6.43
CA GLU A 80 -17.58 7.69 -6.01
C GLU A 80 -17.52 8.11 -4.53
N SER A 81 -16.93 7.27 -3.68
CA SER A 81 -16.67 7.62 -2.28
C SER A 81 -15.65 8.75 -2.15
N PHE A 82 -14.57 8.72 -2.94
CA PHE A 82 -13.51 9.74 -2.90
C PHE A 82 -14.02 11.13 -3.29
N LYS A 83 -14.91 11.22 -4.30
CA LYS A 83 -15.55 12.49 -4.71
C LYS A 83 -16.36 13.17 -3.61
N LYS A 84 -16.81 12.41 -2.60
CA LYS A 84 -17.67 12.89 -1.52
C LYS A 84 -16.88 13.36 -0.29
N LEU A 85 -15.57 13.13 -0.23
CA LEU A 85 -14.76 13.50 0.92
C LEU A 85 -14.52 15.02 0.96
N PRO A 86 -14.96 15.73 2.02
CA PRO A 86 -14.87 17.20 2.06
C PRO A 86 -13.45 17.76 2.04
N ASP A 87 -12.47 17.00 2.56
CA ASP A 87 -11.07 17.41 2.60
C ASP A 87 -10.29 17.06 1.33
N GLY A 88 -10.91 16.35 0.38
CA GLY A 88 -10.31 16.01 -0.91
C GLY A 88 -9.03 15.16 -0.83
N ARG A 89 -8.74 14.51 0.30
CA ARG A 89 -7.46 13.80 0.52
C ARG A 89 -7.15 12.69 -0.48
N PHE A 90 -8.16 12.18 -1.19
CA PHE A 90 -8.00 11.16 -2.26
C PHE A 90 -8.22 11.71 -3.68
N ASN A 91 -8.27 13.04 -3.87
CA ASN A 91 -8.44 13.63 -5.20
C ASN A 91 -7.30 13.29 -6.17
N TYR A 92 -6.10 13.00 -5.66
CA TYR A 92 -4.98 12.54 -6.49
C TYR A 92 -5.28 11.18 -7.15
N ILE A 93 -6.04 10.28 -6.49
CA ILE A 93 -6.48 9.01 -7.07
C ILE A 93 -7.44 9.27 -8.24
N LEU A 94 -8.32 10.27 -8.10
CA LEU A 94 -9.23 10.68 -9.18
C LEU A 94 -8.47 11.28 -10.37
N TYR A 95 -7.44 12.08 -10.08
CA TYR A 95 -6.53 12.65 -11.09
C TYR A 95 -5.81 11.56 -11.89
N PHE A 96 -5.39 10.47 -11.24
CA PHE A 96 -4.74 9.32 -11.87
C PHE A 96 -5.66 8.47 -12.77
N GLN A 97 -6.99 8.61 -12.67
CA GLN A 97 -7.93 7.78 -13.45
C GLN A 97 -7.84 8.03 -14.95
N GLU A 98 -7.48 9.25 -15.39
CA GLU A 98 -7.37 9.59 -16.81
C GLU A 98 -6.04 9.07 -17.40
N PRO A 99 -6.07 8.12 -18.36
CA PRO A 99 -4.84 7.57 -18.94
C PRO A 99 -4.00 8.63 -19.66
N GLY A 100 -2.71 8.67 -19.36
CA GLY A 100 -1.74 9.58 -19.99
C GLY A 100 -1.69 10.97 -19.38
N ARG A 101 -2.66 11.38 -18.57
CA ARG A 101 -2.68 12.73 -17.95
C ARG A 101 -1.56 12.91 -16.94
N ALA A 102 -1.49 12.00 -15.97
CA ALA A 102 -0.49 12.07 -14.93
C ALA A 102 0.92 11.81 -15.46
N GLU A 103 1.06 10.91 -16.44
CA GLU A 103 2.29 10.71 -17.19
C GLU A 103 2.78 12.00 -17.85
N ALA A 104 1.92 12.69 -18.59
CA ALA A 104 2.28 13.93 -19.28
C ALA A 104 2.71 15.06 -18.32
N ASP A 105 2.15 15.09 -17.11
CA ASP A 105 2.46 16.11 -16.11
C ASP A 105 3.71 15.77 -15.28
N ILE A 106 3.97 14.49 -14.98
CA ILE A 106 5.03 14.06 -14.04
C ILE A 106 6.30 13.63 -14.77
N GLU A 107 6.21 12.91 -15.89
CA GLU A 107 7.40 12.36 -16.58
C GLU A 107 8.42 13.42 -17.02
N PRO A 108 8.03 14.66 -17.40
CA PRO A 108 9.01 15.70 -17.73
C PRO A 108 9.95 16.10 -16.57
N ASP A 109 9.55 15.90 -15.30
CA ASP A 109 10.36 16.19 -14.11
C ASP A 109 10.04 15.23 -12.95
N ILE A 110 10.37 13.95 -13.15
CA ILE A 110 10.15 12.89 -12.15
C ILE A 110 10.91 13.20 -10.85
N THR A 111 12.15 13.68 -10.96
CA THR A 111 13.00 13.99 -9.79
C THR A 111 12.40 15.10 -8.94
N GLY A 112 11.97 16.20 -9.56
CA GLY A 112 11.29 17.30 -8.88
C GLY A 112 9.97 16.85 -8.24
N TRP A 113 9.17 16.07 -8.97
CA TRP A 113 7.93 15.51 -8.47
C TRP A 113 8.14 14.58 -7.26
N LEU A 114 9.15 13.70 -7.30
CA LEU A 114 9.49 12.81 -6.18
C LEU A 114 9.93 13.62 -4.96
N ASN A 115 10.84 14.57 -5.13
CA ASN A 115 11.33 15.39 -4.03
C ASN A 115 10.21 16.19 -3.36
N GLN A 116 9.27 16.74 -4.15
CA GLN A 116 8.10 17.42 -3.62
C GLN A 116 7.17 16.45 -2.90
N THR A 117 6.79 15.34 -3.55
CA THR A 117 5.79 14.40 -3.02
C THR A 117 6.25 13.73 -1.74
N LEU A 118 7.50 13.26 -1.69
CA LEU A 118 8.06 12.63 -0.49
C LEU A 118 8.06 13.60 0.69
N ARG A 119 8.50 14.84 0.50
CA ARG A 119 8.56 15.85 1.57
C ARG A 119 7.20 16.33 2.04
N ASN A 120 6.23 16.44 1.13
CA ASN A 120 4.91 16.99 1.45
C ASN A 120 4.11 16.15 2.45
N ILE A 121 4.41 14.86 2.56
CA ILE A 121 3.68 13.93 3.45
C ILE A 121 4.58 13.26 4.50
N ALA A 122 5.82 13.74 4.64
CA ALA A 122 6.74 13.31 5.69
C ALA A 122 6.74 14.31 6.87
N VAL A 123 6.88 13.79 8.08
CA VAL A 123 7.17 14.59 9.28
C VAL A 123 8.68 14.68 9.49
N GLN A 124 9.38 13.54 9.47
CA GLN A 124 10.84 13.47 9.51
C GLN A 124 11.37 13.45 8.07
N GLN A 125 12.30 14.35 7.75
CA GLN A 125 12.77 14.56 6.36
C GLN A 125 14.27 14.31 6.18
N GLU A 126 14.98 13.96 7.25
CA GLU A 126 16.43 13.75 7.30
C GLU A 126 16.87 12.62 6.36
N TRP A 127 16.01 11.62 6.14
CA TRP A 127 16.25 10.51 5.22
C TRP A 127 16.08 10.90 3.74
N ILE A 128 15.43 12.03 3.46
CA ILE A 128 15.20 12.56 2.10
C ILE A 128 16.42 13.38 1.69
N THR A 129 17.47 12.68 1.28
CA THR A 129 18.71 13.26 0.74
C THR A 129 18.72 13.26 -0.78
N ASP A 130 19.64 14.00 -1.41
CA ASP A 130 19.83 13.96 -2.86
C ASP A 130 20.17 12.54 -3.37
N GLU A 131 20.90 11.76 -2.56
CA GLU A 131 21.23 10.36 -2.86
C GLU A 131 19.97 9.49 -2.85
N THR A 132 19.13 9.61 -1.81
CA THR A 132 17.87 8.87 -1.70
C THR A 132 16.93 9.23 -2.86
N ILE A 133 16.79 10.52 -3.17
CA ILE A 133 15.97 10.99 -4.30
C ILE A 133 16.49 10.41 -5.62
N LYS A 134 17.82 10.40 -5.81
CA LYS A 134 18.43 9.82 -6.99
C LYS A 134 18.10 8.33 -7.14
N VAL A 135 18.14 7.55 -6.06
CA VAL A 135 17.80 6.12 -6.10
C VAL A 135 16.36 5.91 -6.60
N PHE A 136 15.41 6.71 -6.10
CA PHE A 136 14.03 6.62 -6.58
C PHE A 136 13.88 7.10 -8.03
N ALA A 137 14.48 8.24 -8.38
CA ALA A 137 14.43 8.77 -9.74
C ALA A 137 14.99 7.77 -10.76
N ASP A 138 16.15 7.17 -10.49
CA ASP A 138 16.78 6.16 -11.36
C ASP A 138 15.85 4.93 -11.57
N ALA A 139 15.08 4.54 -10.54
CA ALA A 139 14.12 3.44 -10.65
C ALA A 139 12.92 3.80 -11.54
N PHE A 140 12.42 5.04 -11.46
CA PHE A 140 11.32 5.53 -12.29
C PHE A 140 11.76 5.89 -13.71
N GLU A 141 12.99 6.33 -13.94
CA GLU A 141 13.53 6.55 -15.29
C GLU A 141 13.62 5.22 -16.08
N LYS A 142 13.96 4.12 -15.41
CA LYS A 142 13.92 2.77 -16.01
C LYS A 142 12.49 2.23 -16.17
N GLY A 143 11.61 2.59 -15.24
CA GLY A 143 10.30 1.97 -15.07
C GLY A 143 9.14 2.66 -15.78
N GLY A 144 9.23 3.98 -15.93
CA GLY A 144 8.07 4.85 -16.13
C GLY A 144 7.17 4.91 -14.90
N ILE A 145 6.18 5.80 -14.92
CA ILE A 145 5.18 5.93 -13.84
C ILE A 145 3.84 5.29 -14.19
N THR A 146 3.61 4.90 -15.46
CA THR A 146 2.34 4.30 -15.91
C THR A 146 1.97 3.04 -15.14
N GLY A 147 2.94 2.13 -14.93
CA GLY A 147 2.70 0.88 -14.19
C GLY A 147 2.21 1.15 -12.77
N PRO A 148 2.95 1.90 -11.94
CA PRO A 148 2.52 2.38 -10.63
C PRO A 148 1.16 3.07 -10.63
N ILE A 149 0.89 3.93 -11.61
CA ILE A 149 -0.39 4.65 -11.72
C ILE A 149 -1.56 3.71 -12.06
N ASN A 150 -1.30 2.62 -12.80
CA ASN A 150 -2.34 1.66 -13.16
C ASN A 150 -2.93 0.94 -11.94
N TYR A 151 -2.23 0.84 -10.82
CA TYR A 151 -2.81 0.35 -9.56
C TYR A 151 -4.03 1.19 -9.16
N TYR A 152 -3.87 2.51 -9.18
CA TYR A 152 -4.94 3.47 -8.89
C TYR A 152 -6.06 3.41 -9.93
N ARG A 153 -5.75 3.19 -11.21
CA ARG A 153 -6.77 3.06 -12.27
C ARG A 153 -7.63 1.80 -12.14
N ASN A 154 -7.20 0.84 -11.32
CA ASN A 154 -7.98 -0.37 -11.03
C ASN A 154 -8.79 -0.29 -9.73
N VAL A 155 -8.82 0.82 -8.98
CA VAL A 155 -9.52 0.83 -7.67
C VAL A 155 -10.99 0.40 -7.75
N ASP A 156 -11.74 0.85 -8.75
CA ASP A 156 -13.13 0.44 -8.94
C ASP A 156 -13.24 -0.98 -9.48
N ARG A 157 -12.32 -1.41 -10.36
CA ARG A 157 -12.26 -2.78 -10.86
C ARG A 157 -11.96 -3.77 -9.73
N ASN A 158 -11.01 -3.43 -8.86
CA ASN A 158 -10.63 -4.23 -7.71
C ASN A 158 -11.81 -4.36 -6.74
N TRP A 159 -12.57 -3.28 -6.54
CA TRP A 159 -13.84 -3.33 -5.83
C TRP A 159 -14.83 -4.31 -6.48
N GLU A 160 -14.97 -4.33 -7.80
CA GLU A 160 -15.84 -5.32 -8.49
C GLU A 160 -15.33 -6.76 -8.33
N LEU A 161 -14.04 -7.00 -8.53
CA LEU A 161 -13.42 -8.32 -8.47
C LEU A 161 -13.48 -8.92 -7.06
N THR A 162 -13.36 -8.09 -6.03
CA THR A 162 -13.35 -8.53 -4.63
C THR A 162 -14.73 -8.56 -3.97
N ALA A 163 -15.82 -8.32 -4.71
CA ALA A 163 -17.18 -8.32 -4.15
C ALA A 163 -17.58 -9.67 -3.51
N HIS A 164 -17.02 -10.78 -3.99
CA HIS A 164 -17.24 -12.11 -3.41
C HIS A 164 -16.62 -12.31 -2.02
N LEU A 165 -15.75 -11.39 -1.59
CA LEU A 165 -15.13 -11.38 -0.26
C LEU A 165 -15.92 -10.51 0.74
N ASP A 166 -17.04 -9.90 0.34
CA ASP A 166 -17.85 -9.12 1.27
C ASP A 166 -18.33 -9.96 2.47
N GLY A 167 -18.26 -9.37 3.66
CA GLY A 167 -18.58 -10.03 4.93
C GLY A 167 -17.55 -11.06 5.43
N THR A 168 -16.45 -11.30 4.70
CA THR A 168 -15.36 -12.18 5.17
C THR A 168 -14.44 -11.47 6.16
N GLN A 169 -13.78 -12.26 7.02
CA GLN A 169 -12.86 -11.75 8.03
C GLN A 169 -11.43 -12.25 7.79
N ILE A 170 -10.45 -11.41 8.12
CA ILE A 170 -9.04 -11.77 8.14
C ILE A 170 -8.72 -12.37 9.51
N THR A 171 -8.57 -13.70 9.55
CA THR A 171 -8.40 -14.44 10.80
C THR A 171 -6.94 -14.66 11.19
N VAL A 172 -5.98 -14.39 10.31
CA VAL A 172 -4.55 -14.49 10.63
C VAL A 172 -4.15 -13.37 11.61
N PRO A 173 -3.20 -13.60 12.54
CA PRO A 173 -2.70 -12.53 13.40
C PRO A 173 -2.20 -11.36 12.57
N SER A 174 -2.67 -10.16 12.91
CA SER A 174 -2.44 -8.97 12.11
C SER A 174 -1.94 -7.82 12.99
N LEU A 175 -0.94 -7.09 12.51
CA LEU A 175 -0.44 -5.86 13.14
C LEU A 175 -0.73 -4.67 12.22
N MET A 176 -1.38 -3.65 12.77
CA MET A 176 -1.59 -2.36 12.12
C MET A 176 -0.69 -1.32 12.78
N ILE A 177 0.31 -0.84 12.06
CA ILE A 177 1.16 0.29 12.46
C ILE A 177 0.63 1.53 11.75
N SER A 178 0.20 2.55 12.50
CA SER A 178 -0.22 3.86 11.98
C SER A 178 0.76 4.95 12.38
N ALA A 179 0.78 6.06 11.65
CA ALA A 179 1.63 7.21 11.94
C ALA A 179 0.79 8.44 12.33
N GLU A 180 1.18 9.12 13.42
CA GLU A 180 0.44 10.23 14.03
C GLU A 180 0.22 11.41 13.08
N GLY A 181 1.21 11.70 12.23
CA GLY A 181 1.22 12.83 11.31
C GLY A 181 0.88 12.46 9.85
N ASP A 182 0.43 11.24 9.56
CA ASP A 182 0.06 10.86 8.18
C ASP A 182 -1.13 11.73 7.69
N PRO A 183 -0.93 12.59 6.66
CA PRO A 183 -1.98 13.49 6.20
C PRO A 183 -3.05 12.80 5.36
N ILE A 184 -2.77 11.59 4.85
CA ILE A 184 -3.63 10.80 3.97
C ILE A 184 -4.40 9.75 4.78
N LEU A 185 -3.68 8.97 5.59
CA LEU A 185 -4.18 7.80 6.32
C LEU A 185 -4.15 8.06 7.82
N LYS A 186 -4.95 9.04 8.24
CA LYS A 186 -4.97 9.51 9.63
C LYS A 186 -5.26 8.35 10.60
N PRO A 187 -4.66 8.31 11.81
CA PRO A 187 -4.84 7.20 12.75
C PRO A 187 -6.29 6.85 13.08
N GLU A 188 -7.22 7.81 13.04
CA GLU A 188 -8.65 7.58 13.28
C GLU A 188 -9.26 6.65 12.23
N THR A 189 -8.71 6.62 11.01
CA THR A 189 -9.15 5.70 9.95
C THR A 189 -8.91 4.24 10.31
N THR A 190 -8.13 3.93 11.34
CA THR A 190 -7.93 2.56 11.80
C THR A 190 -9.04 2.11 12.75
N GLN A 191 -9.85 2.99 13.32
CA GLN A 191 -10.86 2.64 14.33
C GLN A 191 -11.92 1.66 13.78
N GLY A 192 -12.22 0.59 14.51
CA GLY A 192 -13.27 -0.36 14.15
C GLY A 192 -12.84 -1.51 13.22
N MET A 193 -11.56 -1.56 12.81
CA MET A 193 -11.02 -2.67 12.01
C MET A 193 -11.25 -4.06 12.63
N GLU A 194 -11.37 -4.18 13.95
CA GLU A 194 -11.62 -5.45 14.65
C GLU A 194 -12.90 -6.15 14.20
N ALA A 195 -13.86 -5.42 13.61
CA ALA A 195 -15.05 -6.01 13.01
C ALA A 195 -14.73 -6.94 11.83
N VAL A 196 -13.65 -6.67 11.09
CA VAL A 196 -13.20 -7.44 9.92
C VAL A 196 -11.85 -8.13 10.12
N VAL A 197 -11.03 -7.66 11.07
CA VAL A 197 -9.74 -8.27 11.47
C VAL A 197 -9.78 -8.55 12.98
N PRO A 198 -10.42 -9.65 13.43
CA PRO A 198 -10.62 -9.91 14.87
C PRO A 198 -9.33 -10.12 15.66
N ASN A 199 -8.24 -10.57 15.02
CA ASN A 199 -6.95 -10.84 15.65
C ASN A 199 -5.95 -9.69 15.41
N LEU A 200 -6.38 -8.45 15.67
CA LEU A 200 -5.62 -7.24 15.39
C LEU A 200 -4.84 -6.72 16.60
N THR A 201 -3.54 -6.50 16.40
CA THR A 201 -2.69 -5.66 17.26
C THR A 201 -2.49 -4.30 16.59
N ARG A 202 -2.40 -3.23 17.38
CA ARG A 202 -2.24 -1.86 16.86
C ARG A 202 -1.04 -1.19 17.50
N HIS A 203 -0.32 -0.41 16.71
CA HIS A 203 0.73 0.48 17.18
C HIS A 203 0.61 1.85 16.50
N LEU A 204 0.80 2.92 17.27
CA LEU A 204 0.84 4.29 16.76
C LEU A 204 2.25 4.84 16.93
N VAL A 205 2.90 5.13 15.81
CA VAL A 205 4.20 5.80 15.78
C VAL A 205 3.98 7.30 15.85
N ARG A 206 4.56 7.94 16.87
CA ARG A 206 4.48 9.39 17.08
C ARG A 206 5.52 10.14 16.25
N ASP A 207 5.31 11.44 16.05
CA ASP A 207 6.26 12.30 15.33
C ASP A 207 6.69 11.71 13.97
N CYS A 208 5.73 11.15 13.24
CA CYS A 208 5.93 10.34 12.05
C CYS A 208 4.85 10.62 11.00
N GLY A 209 5.25 10.77 9.75
CA GLY A 209 4.39 10.97 8.59
C GLY A 209 4.11 9.68 7.83
N HIS A 210 3.83 9.81 6.55
CA HIS A 210 3.39 8.70 5.71
C HIS A 210 4.49 7.66 5.43
N TRP A 211 5.77 8.00 5.53
CA TRP A 211 6.87 7.09 5.17
C TRP A 211 7.41 6.36 6.40
N THR A 212 6.52 5.72 7.15
CA THR A 212 6.73 5.27 8.53
C THR A 212 8.03 4.48 8.76
N GLN A 213 8.34 3.54 7.87
CA GLN A 213 9.54 2.71 7.92
C GLN A 213 10.84 3.45 7.58
N GLN A 214 10.75 4.62 6.92
CA GLN A 214 11.88 5.49 6.59
C GLN A 214 12.05 6.60 7.63
N GLU A 215 10.95 7.10 8.18
CA GLU A 215 10.92 8.18 9.18
C GLU A 215 11.27 7.70 10.59
N GLN A 216 10.79 6.52 10.99
CA GLN A 216 11.00 5.94 12.32
C GLN A 216 11.44 4.46 12.23
N PRO A 217 12.56 4.16 11.54
CA PRO A 217 12.97 2.79 11.23
C PRO A 217 13.19 1.94 12.48
N ASP A 218 13.80 2.49 13.53
CA ASP A 218 14.13 1.74 14.75
C ASP A 218 12.88 1.31 15.52
N GLU A 219 11.90 2.21 15.65
CA GLU A 219 10.62 1.90 16.32
C GLU A 219 9.83 0.89 15.50
N VAL A 220 9.70 1.10 14.19
CA VAL A 220 9.00 0.16 13.29
C VAL A 220 9.62 -1.23 13.35
N ASN A 221 10.96 -1.33 13.30
CA ASN A 221 11.66 -2.60 13.45
C ASN A 221 11.42 -3.26 14.80
N SER A 222 11.51 -2.49 15.90
CA SER A 222 11.29 -3.02 17.25
C SER A 222 9.87 -3.59 17.41
N VAL A 223 8.86 -2.87 16.94
CA VAL A 223 7.45 -3.28 17.03
C VAL A 223 7.20 -4.53 16.18
N MET A 224 7.74 -4.59 14.97
CA MET A 224 7.63 -5.79 14.13
C MET A 224 8.32 -6.99 14.78
N VAL A 225 9.54 -6.83 15.30
CA VAL A 225 10.26 -7.93 15.97
C VAL A 225 9.52 -8.41 17.21
N GLU A 226 8.97 -7.50 18.02
CA GLU A 226 8.15 -7.86 19.19
C GLU A 226 6.90 -8.64 18.76
N PHE A 227 6.18 -8.16 17.73
CA PHE A 227 5.02 -8.85 17.19
C PHE A 227 5.35 -10.23 16.62
N LEU A 228 6.58 -10.46 16.17
CA LEU A 228 7.02 -11.74 15.59
C LEU A 228 7.71 -12.66 16.62
N ALA A 229 7.87 -12.23 17.87
CA ALA A 229 8.70 -12.91 18.86
C ALA A 229 8.21 -14.32 19.27
N ASP A 230 6.93 -14.63 19.05
CA ASP A 230 6.32 -15.93 19.35
C ASP A 230 6.18 -16.86 18.12
N LEU A 231 6.64 -16.42 16.93
CA LEU A 231 6.80 -17.31 15.78
C LEU A 231 7.91 -18.33 16.06
N LYS A 232 7.60 -19.61 15.84
CA LYS A 232 8.50 -20.74 16.06
C LYS A 232 9.11 -21.25 14.76
#